data_AF-A0A8H6AMJ9-F1
#
_entry.id   AF-A0A8H6AMJ9-F1
#
_cell.length_a   1.000
_cell.length_b   1.000
_cell.length_c   1.000
_cell.angle_alpha   90.00
_cell.angle_beta   90.00
_cell.angle_gamma   90.00
#
_symmetry.space_group_name_H-M   'P 1'
#
loop_
_entity.id
_entity.type
_entity.pdbx_description
1 polymer ?
#
loop_
_entity_poly.entity_id
_entity_poly.type
_entity_poly.pdbx_seq_one_letter_code
_entity_poly.pdbx_strand_id
1 'polypeptide(L)'
;MSPHLPTPSPLFRLLTPLLQSFRSTFPSTTSTTPLRTFTSTPSMHKKNPNSKTDPRVTLIRYHLQHPKTPRPLRFSRMRALRHWTIHRAWMILRRKQRIEEEGELYRLHQSMHNAMEDLRLLDGSGQKEAGRLYRVALEKKGIFGKDGVPIEYARAQTDTPAKEPWNHGWTTDKTTI
;
A
#
# COMPACT_ATOMS: atom_id res chain seq x y z
N MET A 1 23.39 -62.33 -19.82
CA MET A 1 22.23 -61.42 -19.59
C MET A 1 21.99 -61.47 -18.08
N SER A 2 22.26 -60.47 -17.26
CA SER A 2 22.12 -59.03 -17.45
C SER A 2 23.15 -58.26 -16.57
N PRO A 3 23.67 -57.12 -17.01
CA PRO A 3 24.61 -56.30 -16.24
C PRO A 3 23.88 -55.46 -15.17
N HIS A 4 24.55 -55.32 -14.02
CA HIS A 4 24.21 -54.42 -12.92
C HIS A 4 24.35 -52.96 -13.39
N LEU A 5 23.33 -52.14 -13.13
CA LEU A 5 23.41 -50.70 -13.32
C LEU A 5 23.81 -50.04 -11.98
N PRO A 6 24.81 -49.17 -11.96
CA PRO A 6 25.17 -48.41 -10.77
C PRO A 6 24.14 -47.31 -10.51
N THR A 7 23.73 -47.19 -9.25
CA THR A 7 22.90 -46.11 -8.71
C THR A 7 23.71 -44.80 -8.69
N PRO A 8 23.21 -43.69 -9.29
CA PRO A 8 23.88 -42.40 -9.18
C PRO A 8 23.55 -41.71 -7.85
N SER A 9 24.59 -41.27 -7.16
CA SER A 9 24.57 -40.53 -5.90
C SER A 9 24.05 -39.08 -6.05
N PRO A 10 23.35 -38.53 -5.05
CA PRO A 10 22.63 -37.25 -5.16
C PRO A 10 23.46 -36.06 -4.67
N LEU A 11 24.64 -35.79 -5.25
CA LEU A 11 25.51 -34.69 -4.79
C LEU A 11 25.81 -33.59 -5.82
N PHE A 12 25.21 -33.63 -7.01
CA PHE A 12 25.48 -32.62 -8.06
C PHE A 12 24.27 -31.80 -8.53
N ARG A 13 23.24 -31.63 -7.69
CA ARG A 13 22.05 -30.82 -8.05
C ARG A 13 21.92 -29.45 -7.38
N LEU A 14 22.95 -28.96 -6.70
CA LEU A 14 22.91 -27.67 -5.99
C LEU A 14 23.74 -26.55 -6.65
N LEU A 15 23.73 -26.44 -7.97
CA LEU A 15 24.19 -25.23 -8.67
C LEU A 15 23.20 -24.88 -9.78
N THR A 16 22.38 -23.87 -9.47
CA THR A 16 21.52 -23.12 -10.39
C THR A 16 22.27 -22.66 -11.65
N PRO A 17 21.56 -22.44 -12.77
CA PRO A 17 21.19 -21.05 -13.02
C PRO A 17 19.73 -20.88 -13.44
N LEU A 18 19.15 -19.87 -12.82
CA LEU A 18 17.88 -19.22 -13.07
C LEU A 18 17.92 -18.56 -14.47
N LEU A 19 17.77 -19.35 -15.53
CA LEU A 19 17.37 -18.90 -16.86
C LEU A 19 16.18 -19.73 -17.33
N GLN A 20 15.04 -19.56 -16.65
CA GLN A 20 13.76 -19.91 -17.23
C GLN A 20 13.39 -18.83 -18.24
N SER A 21 13.79 -19.09 -19.48
CA SER A 21 13.16 -18.53 -20.65
C SER A 21 11.66 -18.87 -20.60
N PHE A 22 10.82 -17.87 -20.42
CA PHE A 22 9.37 -18.04 -20.56
C PHE A 22 9.04 -18.30 -22.03
N ARG A 23 9.08 -19.57 -22.45
CA ARG A 23 8.50 -20.00 -23.72
C ARG A 23 7.01 -20.25 -23.47
N SER A 24 6.21 -19.22 -23.67
CA SER A 24 4.76 -19.34 -23.70
C SER A 24 4.35 -20.06 -24.99
N THR A 25 3.95 -21.32 -24.88
CA THR A 25 3.24 -22.05 -25.93
C THR A 25 1.75 -21.82 -25.77
N PHE A 26 1.16 -21.00 -26.64
CA PHE A 26 -0.29 -20.94 -26.81
C PHE A 26 -0.72 -21.93 -27.91
N PRO A 27 -1.72 -22.79 -27.67
CA PRO A 27 -2.32 -23.60 -28.72
C PRO A 27 -3.19 -22.73 -29.64
N SER A 28 -2.94 -22.81 -30.95
CA SER A 28 -3.77 -22.21 -31.99
C SER A 28 -5.09 -22.98 -32.07
N THR A 29 -6.17 -22.38 -31.58
CA THR A 29 -7.53 -22.86 -31.83
C THR A 29 -8.20 -21.87 -32.76
N THR A 30 -8.49 -22.29 -33.98
CA THR A 30 -9.21 -21.51 -34.99
C THR A 30 -10.69 -21.46 -34.62
N SER A 31 -11.10 -20.43 -33.87
CA SER A 31 -12.49 -20.02 -33.76
C SER A 31 -12.68 -18.70 -34.51
N THR A 32 -13.38 -18.76 -35.63
CA THR A 32 -13.86 -17.60 -36.39
C THR A 32 -15.00 -16.94 -35.62
N THR A 33 -14.63 -16.19 -34.59
CA THR A 33 -15.49 -15.14 -34.00
C THR A 33 -14.91 -13.80 -34.43
N PRO A 34 -15.74 -12.80 -34.79
CA PRO A 34 -15.22 -11.50 -35.19
C PRO A 34 -14.52 -10.86 -33.99
N LEU A 35 -13.18 -10.92 -33.98
CA LEU A 35 -12.34 -10.13 -33.09
C LEU A 35 -12.75 -8.67 -33.28
N ARG A 36 -13.46 -8.11 -32.31
CA ARG A 36 -13.64 -6.66 -32.21
C ARG A 36 -12.25 -6.06 -32.19
N THR A 37 -11.87 -5.43 -33.29
CA THR A 37 -10.59 -4.76 -33.43
C THR A 37 -10.64 -3.54 -32.53
N PHE A 38 -10.20 -3.68 -31.27
CA PHE A 38 -10.05 -2.55 -30.37
C PHE A 38 -8.77 -1.79 -30.76
N THR A 39 -8.81 -1.17 -31.92
CA THR A 39 -7.79 -0.22 -32.38
C THR A 39 -8.10 1.12 -31.74
N SER A 40 -7.49 1.39 -30.58
CA SER A 40 -7.60 2.69 -29.89
C SER A 40 -6.74 3.78 -30.52
N THR A 41 -6.06 3.51 -31.65
CA THR A 41 -5.42 4.57 -32.43
C THR A 41 -6.49 5.25 -33.29
N PRO A 42 -6.85 6.52 -33.04
CA PRO A 42 -7.77 7.23 -33.91
C PRO A 42 -7.21 7.26 -35.33
N SER A 43 -8.06 6.98 -36.33
CA SER A 43 -7.74 7.22 -37.74
C SER A 43 -7.23 8.66 -37.87
N MET A 44 -6.02 8.82 -38.41
CA MET A 44 -5.43 10.13 -38.69
C MET A 44 -6.30 10.84 -39.73
N HIS A 45 -7.28 11.59 -39.27
CA HIS A 45 -8.01 12.52 -40.10
C HIS A 45 -7.02 13.60 -40.55
N LYS A 46 -7.01 13.92 -41.85
CA LYS A 46 -6.19 14.99 -42.42
C LYS A 46 -6.46 16.27 -41.62
N LYS A 47 -5.45 16.73 -40.87
CA LYS A 47 -5.56 17.93 -40.03
C LYS A 47 -5.93 19.09 -40.95
N ASN A 48 -7.11 19.68 -40.73
CA ASN A 48 -7.48 20.91 -41.43
C ASN A 48 -6.45 21.99 -41.03
N PRO A 49 -5.70 22.58 -41.97
CA PRO A 49 -4.66 23.56 -41.65
C PRO A 49 -5.20 24.78 -40.88
N ASN A 50 -6.52 25.02 -40.94
CA ASN A 50 -7.20 26.11 -40.25
C ASN A 50 -7.87 25.75 -38.92
N SER A 51 -7.73 24.52 -38.40
CA SER A 51 -8.31 24.18 -37.10
C SER A 51 -7.47 24.76 -35.95
N LYS A 52 -7.96 25.84 -35.35
CA LYS A 52 -7.42 26.37 -34.09
C LYS A 52 -7.64 25.33 -33.01
N THR A 53 -6.55 24.67 -32.60
CA THR A 53 -6.59 23.77 -31.45
C THR A 53 -6.82 24.62 -30.20
N ASP A 54 -7.80 24.27 -29.37
CA ASP A 54 -8.08 24.98 -28.12
C ASP A 54 -6.77 25.14 -27.31
N PRO A 55 -6.41 26.36 -26.88
CA PRO A 55 -5.22 26.60 -26.08
C PRO A 55 -5.17 25.73 -24.80
N ARG A 56 -6.33 25.36 -24.25
CA ARG A 56 -6.42 24.43 -23.10
C ARG A 56 -5.90 23.05 -23.45
N VAL A 57 -6.24 22.53 -24.63
CA VAL A 57 -5.74 21.24 -25.13
C VAL A 57 -4.23 21.29 -25.35
N THR A 58 -3.71 22.43 -25.83
CA THR A 58 -2.26 22.64 -25.95
C THR A 58 -1.58 22.67 -24.58
N LEU A 59 -2.17 23.33 -23.59
CA LEU A 59 -1.66 23.38 -22.22
C LEU A 59 -1.68 22.01 -21.55
N ILE A 60 -2.76 21.24 -21.74
CA ILE A 60 -2.87 19.85 -21.28
C ILE A 60 -1.76 19.00 -21.92
N ARG A 61 -1.61 19.05 -23.25
CA ARG A 61 -0.55 18.33 -23.96
C ARG A 61 0.84 18.71 -23.46
N TYR A 62 1.08 19.98 -23.20
CA TYR A 62 2.34 20.49 -22.67
C TYR A 62 2.66 19.97 -21.26
N HIS A 63 1.67 19.88 -20.36
CA HIS A 63 1.87 19.36 -19.00
C HIS A 63 1.93 17.82 -18.95
N LEU A 64 1.26 17.11 -19.86
CA LEU A 64 1.35 15.66 -19.97
C LEU A 64 2.66 15.19 -20.60
N GLN A 65 3.11 15.86 -21.67
CA GLN A 65 4.29 15.51 -22.44
C GLN A 65 5.14 16.76 -22.64
N HIS A 66 5.90 17.09 -21.60
CA HIS A 66 6.71 18.30 -21.63
C HIS A 66 8.01 18.06 -22.42
N PRO A 67 8.31 18.85 -23.47
CA PRO A 67 9.51 18.67 -24.28
C PRO A 67 10.82 18.94 -23.54
N LYS A 68 10.81 19.63 -22.39
CA LYS A 68 12.00 19.79 -21.53
C LYS A 68 12.10 18.71 -20.44
N THR A 69 11.37 17.61 -20.57
CA THR A 69 11.61 16.43 -19.71
C THR A 69 13.05 15.97 -19.91
N PRO A 70 13.87 15.90 -18.84
CA PRO A 70 15.25 15.48 -18.98
C PRO A 70 15.30 14.02 -19.41
N ARG A 71 16.32 13.68 -20.20
CA ARG A 71 16.57 12.28 -20.57
C ARG A 71 16.85 11.45 -19.31
N PRO A 72 16.55 10.14 -19.32
CA PRO A 72 16.88 9.26 -18.21
C PRO A 72 18.35 9.36 -17.80
N LEU A 73 18.58 9.41 -16.49
CA LEU A 73 19.89 9.64 -15.91
C LEU A 73 20.81 8.44 -16.17
N ARG A 74 21.99 8.69 -16.74
CA ARG A 74 23.01 7.67 -16.98
C ARG A 74 24.09 7.74 -15.89
N PHE A 75 24.24 6.67 -15.14
CA PHE A 75 25.26 6.58 -14.10
C PHE A 75 26.53 5.87 -14.57
N SER A 76 27.69 6.29 -14.07
CA SER A 76 28.90 5.48 -14.13
C SER A 76 28.78 4.26 -13.22
N ARG A 77 29.60 3.23 -13.46
CA ARG A 77 29.56 1.97 -12.68
C ARG A 77 29.63 2.18 -11.17
N MET A 78 30.59 2.99 -10.69
CA MET A 78 30.74 3.29 -9.25
C MET A 78 29.56 4.08 -8.67
N ARG A 79 28.95 4.97 -9.44
CA ARG A 79 27.75 5.72 -8.99
C ARG A 79 26.52 4.82 -8.95
N ALA A 80 26.36 3.95 -9.95
CA ALA A 80 25.27 2.97 -10.00
C ALA A 80 25.32 2.01 -8.80
N LEU A 81 26.52 1.49 -8.46
CA LEU A 81 26.69 0.63 -7.29
C LEU A 81 26.39 1.34 -5.97
N ARG A 82 26.90 2.57 -5.77
CA ARG A 82 26.57 3.36 -4.58
C ARG A 82 25.07 3.60 -4.43
N HIS A 83 24.41 4.00 -5.52
CA HIS A 83 22.96 4.19 -5.54
C HIS A 83 22.21 2.89 -5.19
N TRP A 84 22.63 1.77 -5.76
CA TRP A 84 22.03 0.46 -5.48
C TRP A 84 22.17 0.05 -4.01
N THR A 85 23.35 0.27 -3.42
CA THR A 85 23.58 -0.03 -1.99
C THR A 85 22.70 0.82 -1.09
N ILE A 86 22.62 2.14 -1.35
CA ILE A 86 21.76 3.07 -0.58
C ILE A 86 20.29 2.66 -0.72
N HIS A 87 19.84 2.38 -1.94
CA HIS A 87 18.46 1.94 -2.20
C HIS A 87 18.13 0.64 -1.43
N ARG A 88 19.03 -0.33 -1.44
CA ARG A 88 18.83 -1.59 -0.71
C ARG A 88 18.82 -1.37 0.81
N ALA A 89 19.72 -0.55 1.34
CA ALA A 89 19.73 -0.18 2.75
C ALA A 89 18.41 0.47 3.18
N TRP A 90 17.90 1.39 2.35
CA TRP A 90 16.59 2.02 2.55
C TRP A 90 15.43 1.01 2.54
N MET A 91 15.42 0.07 1.59
CA MET A 91 14.41 -1.00 1.55
C MET A 91 14.44 -1.89 2.79
N ILE A 92 15.63 -2.20 3.32
CA ILE A 92 15.78 -2.97 4.56
C ILE A 92 15.26 -2.17 5.75
N LEU A 93 15.62 -0.88 5.87
CA LEU A 93 15.14 0.00 6.93
C LEU A 93 13.62 0.07 6.93
N ARG A 94 13.00 0.33 5.77
CA ARG A 94 11.54 0.40 5.63
C ARG A 94 10.85 -0.92 6.00
N ARG A 95 11.47 -2.07 5.69
CA ARG A 95 10.96 -3.38 6.11
C ARG A 95 11.01 -3.52 7.63
N LYS A 96 12.12 -3.11 8.27
CA LYS A 96 12.25 -3.15 9.73
C LYS A 96 11.18 -2.29 10.41
N GLN A 97 10.98 -1.06 9.95
CA GLN A 97 9.94 -0.16 10.46
C GLN A 97 8.55 -0.78 10.35
N ARG A 98 8.20 -1.37 9.20
CA ARG A 98 6.91 -2.05 9.04
C ARG A 98 6.74 -3.22 10.02
N ILE A 99 7.77 -4.06 10.19
CA ILE A 99 7.72 -5.20 11.11
C ILE A 99 7.52 -4.71 12.55
N GLU A 100 8.17 -3.63 12.93
CA GLU A 100 8.02 -3.00 14.25
C GLU A 100 6.61 -2.44 14.45
N GLU A 101 6.08 -1.70 13.48
CA GLU A 101 4.70 -1.19 13.47
C GLU A 101 3.68 -2.34 13.58
N GLU A 102 3.82 -3.38 12.77
CA GLU A 102 2.97 -4.57 12.79
C GLU A 102 3.06 -5.32 14.13
N GLY A 103 4.27 -5.41 14.70
CA GLY A 103 4.51 -6.01 16.00
C GLY A 103 3.83 -5.26 17.14
N GLU A 104 3.91 -3.92 17.15
CA GLU A 104 3.21 -3.08 18.13
C GLU A 104 1.70 -3.17 17.96
N LEU A 105 1.17 -3.14 16.73
CA LEU A 105 -0.26 -3.33 16.47
C LEU A 105 -0.74 -4.69 16.99
N TYR A 106 0.03 -5.76 16.77
CA TYR A 106 -0.28 -7.09 17.29
C TYR A 106 -0.27 -7.11 18.82
N ARG A 107 0.73 -6.47 19.46
CA ARG A 107 0.82 -6.34 20.93
C ARG A 107 -0.41 -5.63 21.51
N LEU A 108 -0.80 -4.50 20.93
CA LEU A 108 -1.97 -3.73 21.34
C LEU A 108 -3.26 -4.53 21.16
N HIS A 109 -3.40 -5.22 20.02
CA HIS A 109 -4.54 -6.08 19.75
C HIS A 109 -4.64 -7.23 20.77
N GLN A 110 -3.53 -7.90 21.07
CA GLN A 110 -3.51 -8.98 22.08
C GLN A 110 -3.86 -8.45 23.47
N SER A 111 -3.34 -7.28 23.86
CA SER A 111 -3.68 -6.64 25.13
C SER A 111 -5.17 -6.32 25.23
N MET A 112 -5.75 -5.76 24.16
CA MET A 112 -7.18 -5.46 24.09
C MET A 112 -8.02 -6.74 24.14
N HIS A 113 -7.60 -7.79 23.43
CA HIS A 113 -8.29 -9.07 23.43
C HIS A 113 -8.32 -9.70 24.83
N ASN A 114 -7.17 -9.76 25.52
CA ASN A 114 -7.09 -10.29 26.88
C ASN A 114 -8.00 -9.53 27.85
N ALA A 115 -7.94 -8.19 27.83
CA ALA A 115 -8.78 -7.36 28.68
C ALA A 115 -10.30 -7.55 28.40
N MET A 116 -10.67 -7.79 27.13
CA MET A 116 -12.05 -8.07 26.76
C MET A 116 -12.50 -9.48 27.17
N GLU A 117 -11.61 -10.48 27.14
CA GLU A 117 -11.91 -11.81 27.70
C GLU A 117 -12.10 -11.75 29.21
N ASP A 118 -11.26 -11.00 29.94
CA ASP A 118 -11.43 -10.76 31.37
C ASP A 118 -12.78 -10.09 31.65
N LEU A 119 -13.16 -9.07 30.87
CA LEU A 119 -14.45 -8.37 30.99
C LEU A 119 -15.65 -9.27 30.67
N ARG A 120 -15.47 -10.30 29.85
CA ARG A 120 -16.50 -11.28 29.51
C ARG A 120 -16.76 -12.25 30.67
N LEU A 121 -15.70 -12.64 31.38
CA LEU A 121 -15.76 -13.56 32.53
C LEU A 121 -16.09 -12.85 33.84
N LEU A 122 -15.84 -11.55 33.94
CA LEU A 122 -16.13 -10.74 35.12
C LEU A 122 -17.63 -10.74 35.42
N ASP A 123 -18.01 -11.34 36.54
CA ASP A 123 -19.32 -11.15 37.14
C ASP A 123 -19.33 -9.79 37.85
N GLY A 124 -20.23 -8.90 37.43
CA GLY A 124 -20.16 -7.47 37.78
C GLY A 124 -20.33 -7.22 39.28
N SER A 125 -19.79 -6.09 39.76
CA SER A 125 -19.89 -5.58 41.14
C SER A 125 -21.36 -5.43 41.64
N GLY A 126 -22.00 -6.55 41.97
CA GLY A 126 -23.37 -6.64 42.47
C GLY A 126 -24.46 -6.94 41.43
N GLN A 127 -24.13 -7.23 40.16
CA GLN A 127 -25.11 -7.54 39.11
C GLN A 127 -25.00 -9.01 38.68
N LYS A 128 -26.11 -9.76 38.73
CA LYS A 128 -26.21 -11.22 38.45
C LYS A 128 -25.95 -11.64 36.99
N GLU A 129 -25.53 -10.71 36.12
CA GLU A 129 -25.41 -10.92 34.68
C GLU A 129 -23.95 -10.73 34.24
N ALA A 130 -23.17 -11.81 34.33
CA ALA A 130 -21.82 -11.88 33.78
C ALA A 130 -21.78 -11.39 32.32
N GLY A 131 -20.75 -10.63 31.95
CA GLY A 131 -20.55 -10.16 30.58
C GLY A 131 -21.46 -9.01 30.11
N ARG A 132 -22.21 -8.33 31.00
CA ARG A 132 -22.96 -7.11 30.63
C ARG A 132 -22.04 -6.00 30.11
N LEU A 133 -20.92 -5.73 30.79
CA LEU A 133 -19.97 -4.69 30.39
C LEU A 133 -19.30 -5.01 29.04
N TYR A 134 -19.00 -6.28 28.79
CA TYR A 134 -18.47 -6.76 27.51
C TYR A 134 -19.42 -6.44 26.34
N ARG A 135 -20.74 -6.71 26.51
CA ARG A 135 -21.76 -6.39 25.50
C ARG A 135 -21.83 -4.88 25.20
N VAL A 136 -21.79 -4.05 26.24
CA VAL A 136 -21.81 -2.58 26.10
C VAL A 136 -20.55 -2.07 25.39
N ALA A 137 -19.37 -2.57 25.76
CA ALA A 137 -18.10 -2.17 25.16
C ALA A 137 -17.99 -2.53 23.66
N LEU A 138 -18.70 -3.56 23.21
CA LEU A 138 -18.74 -3.95 21.80
C LEU A 138 -19.66 -3.07 20.95
N GLU A 139 -20.57 -2.30 21.55
CA GLU A 139 -21.46 -1.42 20.79
C GLU A 139 -20.65 -0.41 19.96
N LYS A 140 -21.01 -0.26 18.68
CA LYS A 140 -20.32 0.65 17.75
C LYS A 140 -21.07 1.97 17.53
N LYS A 141 -21.81 2.42 18.54
CA LYS A 141 -22.60 3.66 18.49
C LYS A 141 -21.69 4.87 18.28
N GLY A 142 -22.01 5.72 17.30
CA GLY A 142 -21.28 6.96 17.02
C GLY A 142 -19.94 6.80 16.28
N ILE A 143 -19.37 5.60 16.17
CA ILE A 143 -18.02 5.38 15.60
C ILE A 143 -17.96 5.64 14.09
N PHE A 144 -18.98 5.23 13.34
CA PHE A 144 -19.03 5.37 11.88
C PHE A 144 -19.73 6.66 11.42
N GLY A 145 -20.06 7.57 12.35
CA GLY A 145 -20.73 8.83 12.07
C GLY A 145 -19.76 9.96 11.71
N LYS A 146 -20.32 11.13 11.38
CA LYS A 146 -19.56 12.37 11.15
C LYS A 146 -18.73 12.77 12.38
N ASP A 147 -19.24 12.48 13.57
CA ASP A 147 -18.64 12.86 14.86
C ASP A 147 -17.85 11.70 15.51
N GLY A 148 -17.41 10.70 14.73
CA GLY A 148 -16.71 9.52 15.25
C GLY A 148 -15.29 9.80 15.78
N VAL A 149 -14.57 10.72 15.13
CA VAL A 149 -13.26 11.22 15.59
C VAL A 149 -13.34 12.76 15.62
N PRO A 150 -13.16 13.41 16.78
CA PRO A 150 -13.20 14.86 16.85
C PRO A 150 -12.07 15.48 16.01
N ILE A 151 -12.41 16.51 15.22
CA ILE A 151 -11.50 17.11 14.24
C ILE A 151 -10.27 17.76 14.91
N GLU A 152 -10.39 18.16 16.17
CA GLU A 152 -9.33 18.73 16.98
C GLU A 152 -8.19 17.75 17.25
N TYR A 153 -8.50 16.44 17.32
CA TYR A 153 -7.50 15.38 17.53
C TYR A 153 -6.89 14.88 16.22
N ALA A 154 -7.54 15.09 15.07
CA ALA A 154 -7.05 14.67 13.76
C ALA A 154 -5.93 15.60 13.19
N ARG A 155 -5.25 16.37 14.04
CA ARG A 155 -4.18 17.28 13.64
C ARG A 155 -2.92 16.50 13.25
N ALA A 156 -2.38 16.81 12.07
CA ALA A 156 -1.12 16.24 11.61
C ALA A 156 0.08 16.83 12.40
N GLN A 157 1.15 16.05 12.51
CA GLN A 157 2.41 16.51 13.08
C GLN A 157 3.05 17.57 12.17
N THR A 158 3.65 18.60 12.78
CA THR A 158 4.37 19.69 12.09
C THR A 158 5.87 19.60 12.36
N ASP A 159 6.70 20.06 11.42
CA ASP A 159 8.17 20.02 11.55
C ASP A 159 8.69 20.89 12.72
N THR A 160 8.02 22.01 13.01
CA THR A 160 8.30 22.88 14.16
C THR A 160 7.01 23.14 14.94
N PRO A 161 7.09 23.32 16.27
CA PRO A 161 5.91 23.64 17.08
C PRO A 161 5.41 25.05 16.78
N ALA A 162 4.12 25.29 17.05
CA ALA A 162 3.54 26.62 16.99
C ALA A 162 4.08 27.52 18.11
N LYS A 163 3.86 28.85 18.00
CA LYS A 163 4.21 29.83 19.04
C LYS A 163 3.59 29.46 20.41
N GLU A 164 2.35 28.97 20.38
CA GLU A 164 1.68 28.36 21.53
C GLU A 164 1.40 26.89 21.18
N PRO A 165 2.20 25.94 21.70
CA PRO A 165 2.10 24.54 21.32
C PRO A 165 0.88 23.84 21.93
N TRP A 166 0.43 24.31 23.10
CA TRP A 166 -0.69 23.74 23.84
C TRP A 166 -1.49 24.83 24.54
N ASN A 167 -2.82 24.78 24.41
CA ASN A 167 -3.72 25.71 25.09
C ASN A 167 -3.98 25.20 26.52
N HIS A 168 -3.31 25.78 27.51
CA HIS A 168 -3.52 25.48 28.92
C HIS A 168 -4.79 26.12 29.51
N GLY A 169 -5.38 27.09 28.81
CA GLY A 169 -6.60 27.81 29.22
C GLY A 169 -7.88 27.20 28.67
N TRP A 170 -7.85 25.98 28.13
CA TRP A 170 -9.04 25.31 27.62
C TRP A 170 -10.11 25.16 28.72
N THR A 171 -11.34 25.58 28.43
CA THR A 171 -12.49 25.47 29.33
C THR A 171 -13.68 24.87 28.58
N THR A 172 -14.61 24.25 29.31
CA THR A 172 -15.85 23.73 28.73
C THR A 172 -16.88 24.85 28.64
N ASP A 173 -17.03 25.44 27.45
CA ASP A 173 -18.05 26.45 27.20
C ASP A 173 -19.44 25.79 27.38
N LYS A 174 -20.19 26.19 28.42
CA LYS A 174 -21.47 25.55 28.78
C LYS A 174 -22.68 26.00 27.92
N THR A 175 -22.47 26.72 26.82
CA THR A 175 -23.52 27.55 26.20
C THR A 175 -24.08 27.04 24.87
N THR A 176 -23.90 25.75 24.53
CA THR A 176 -24.62 25.18 23.37
C THR A 176 -24.93 23.71 23.62
N ILE A 177 -26.15 23.47 24.14
CA ILE A 177 -26.91 22.23 23.97
C ILE A 177 -28.23 22.64 23.37
#